data_AF-A0A395IBY2-F1
#
_entry.id   AF-A0A395IBY2-F1
#
_cell.length_a   1.000
_cell.length_b   1.000
_cell.length_c   1.000
_cell.angle_alpha   90.00
_cell.angle_beta   90.00
_cell.angle_gamma   90.00
#
_symmetry.space_group_name_H-M   'P 1'
#
loop_
_entity.id
_entity.type
_entity.pdbx_description
1 polymer ?
#
loop_
_entity_poly.entity_id
_entity_poly.type
_entity_poly.pdbx_seq_one_letter_code
_entity_poly.pdbx_strand_id
1 'polypeptide(L)'
;MLYRTTAARSVLRALQSSNASVARSALSNNVFKAPLTSSARFPVRPTTTPNLALAIRKPVTTALVRHASTAHKEGEEDTDMMAGMKAEAKVIKDTFSLASVPKEALYLGMAGVIPYLATSLETVYLSWEIKTAAVAGDGLLFSGQSAELLLHLLEPVQVGYGAVILSFLGAVHWGLEWAGYGGKYGYRRYAAGIVAPAVAWPTLLLPVEYALISQFLAFTFLYYNDARAAAAGRAPAWYGMYRFVLTFIVGASIVASLIGREQISGTLTGEHTIKDKINALIFLQKKEKEEAEARKRAELEDAE
;
A
#
# COMPACT_ATOMS: atom_id res chain seq x y z
N MET A 1 -35.89 61.97 25.87
CA MET A 1 -36.34 60.97 24.88
C MET A 1 -35.42 59.76 25.05
N LEU A 2 -35.82 58.70 25.77
CA LEU A 2 -36.76 57.62 25.41
C LEU A 2 -35.97 56.34 24.99
N TYR A 3 -36.13 55.30 25.84
CA TYR A 3 -35.99 53.84 25.63
C TYR A 3 -34.58 53.25 25.35
N ARG A 4 -34.00 52.40 26.25
CA ARG A 4 -34.28 50.94 26.53
C ARG A 4 -33.86 50.06 25.33
N THR A 5 -33.23 48.88 25.40
CA THR A 5 -33.09 47.75 26.36
C THR A 5 -32.14 46.73 25.68
N THR A 6 -31.13 46.12 26.34
CA THR A 6 -31.14 44.82 27.07
C THR A 6 -30.93 43.54 26.22
N ALA A 7 -29.88 42.76 26.54
CA ALA A 7 -29.79 41.27 26.65
C ALA A 7 -28.34 40.77 26.38
N ALA A 8 -27.45 40.60 27.37
CA ALA A 8 -27.25 39.44 28.29
C ALA A 8 -26.81 38.13 27.55
N ARG A 9 -25.53 37.68 27.55
CA ARG A 9 -24.68 37.01 28.58
C ARG A 9 -25.31 35.78 29.27
N SER A 10 -24.72 34.59 29.04
CA SER A 10 -24.51 33.42 29.95
C SER A 10 -24.24 32.17 29.07
N VAL A 11 -23.23 31.28 29.22
CA VAL A 11 -22.40 30.71 30.31
C VAL A 11 -23.15 29.72 31.23
N LEU A 12 -22.65 28.47 31.27
CA LEU A 12 -23.05 27.25 32.02
C LEU A 12 -24.14 26.40 31.32
N ARG A 13 -24.00 25.12 30.97
CA ARG A 13 -23.28 23.93 31.48
C ARG A 13 -23.54 23.65 32.97
N ALA A 14 -24.60 22.88 33.27
CA ALA A 14 -24.55 21.55 33.90
C ALA A 14 -25.90 21.10 34.52
N LEU A 15 -26.01 19.78 34.74
CA LEU A 15 -26.93 19.02 35.62
C LEU A 15 -28.31 18.66 35.01
N GLN A 16 -28.55 17.39 34.65
CA GLN A 16 -28.91 16.24 35.52
C GLN A 16 -30.42 16.08 35.67
N SER A 17 -30.99 15.11 34.96
CA SER A 17 -32.09 14.29 35.52
C SER A 17 -32.15 12.94 34.82
N SER A 18 -31.81 11.92 35.61
CA SER A 18 -32.15 10.53 35.38
C SER A 18 -33.67 10.39 35.23
N ASN A 19 -34.11 9.60 34.25
CA ASN A 19 -35.38 8.87 34.37
C ASN A 19 -35.24 7.52 33.65
N ALA A 20 -34.81 6.53 34.41
CA ALA A 20 -35.05 5.13 34.11
C ALA A 20 -36.56 4.86 34.19
N SER A 21 -37.11 4.14 33.22
CA SER A 21 -38.40 3.49 33.36
C SER A 21 -38.31 2.02 32.92
N VAL A 22 -38.14 1.18 33.93
CA VAL A 22 -38.89 -0.06 34.20
C VAL A 22 -39.11 -1.04 33.03
N ALA A 23 -38.44 -2.18 33.16
CA ALA A 23 -38.72 -3.45 32.51
C ALA A 23 -40.17 -3.91 32.73
N ARG A 24 -40.77 -4.52 31.70
CA ARG A 24 -41.78 -5.58 31.87
C ARG A 24 -41.56 -6.69 30.84
N SER A 25 -40.91 -7.74 31.29
CA SER A 25 -41.01 -9.09 30.74
C SER A 25 -42.40 -9.66 31.07
N ALA A 26 -43.15 -10.10 30.08
CA ALA A 26 -44.32 -10.94 30.28
C ALA A 26 -44.05 -12.30 29.67
N LEU A 27 -43.75 -13.26 30.55
CA LEU A 27 -43.72 -14.68 30.30
C LEU A 27 -45.14 -15.19 30.55
N SER A 28 -45.81 -15.77 29.56
CA SER A 28 -46.95 -16.65 29.79
C SER A 28 -46.78 -17.94 29.01
N ASN A 29 -46.52 -18.99 29.77
CA ASN A 29 -46.67 -20.38 29.36
C ASN A 29 -48.16 -20.70 29.18
N ASN A 30 -48.50 -21.52 28.19
CA ASN A 30 -49.47 -22.61 28.30
C ASN A 30 -49.16 -23.67 27.21
N VAL A 31 -48.46 -24.75 27.58
CA VAL A 31 -48.98 -26.10 27.89
C VAL A 31 -49.29 -26.97 26.65
N PHE A 32 -48.47 -28.01 26.54
CA PHE A 32 -48.56 -29.29 25.81
C PHE A 32 -49.96 -29.81 25.41
N LYS A 33 -50.06 -30.34 24.17
CA LYS A 33 -50.63 -31.67 23.85
C LYS A 33 -49.97 -32.26 22.59
N ALA A 34 -49.16 -33.30 22.75
CA ALA A 34 -49.01 -34.41 21.78
C ALA A 34 -50.09 -35.48 22.14
N PRO A 35 -50.26 -36.67 21.50
CA PRO A 35 -49.39 -37.34 20.51
C PRO A 35 -50.09 -38.28 19.45
N LEU A 36 -49.27 -38.96 18.61
CA LEU A 36 -49.50 -40.21 17.83
C LEU A 36 -50.55 -40.15 16.68
N THR A 37 -50.53 -40.93 15.59
CA THR A 37 -50.18 -42.35 15.34
C THR A 37 -50.30 -42.57 13.79
N SER A 38 -49.28 -43.05 13.06
CA SER A 38 -49.06 -44.45 12.59
C SER A 38 -49.42 -44.66 11.09
N SER A 39 -48.46 -45.05 10.23
CA SER A 39 -48.19 -46.43 9.72
C SER A 39 -48.70 -46.59 8.26
N ALA A 40 -48.14 -47.36 7.29
CA ALA A 40 -47.13 -48.41 7.15
C ALA A 40 -46.82 -48.54 5.63
N ARG A 41 -45.58 -48.76 5.14
CA ARG A 41 -44.85 -50.03 4.82
C ARG A 41 -44.53 -50.13 3.31
N PHE A 42 -43.20 -50.12 3.00
CA PHE A 42 -42.33 -50.92 2.10
C PHE A 42 -42.92 -51.80 0.95
N PRO A 43 -42.10 -52.36 0.00
CA PRO A 43 -40.64 -52.24 -0.27
C PRO A 43 -40.28 -52.07 -1.78
N VAL A 44 -38.97 -52.01 -2.13
CA VAL A 44 -38.28 -52.89 -3.13
C VAL A 44 -37.02 -52.22 -3.70
N ARG A 45 -35.90 -52.95 -3.64
CA ARG A 45 -34.59 -52.74 -4.31
C ARG A 45 -34.48 -53.80 -5.42
N PRO A 46 -33.87 -53.53 -6.60
CA PRO A 46 -32.51 -54.05 -6.91
C PRO A 46 -31.66 -53.04 -7.73
N THR A 47 -30.39 -52.78 -7.38
CA THR A 47 -29.16 -53.21 -8.10
C THR A 47 -29.11 -52.93 -9.62
N THR A 48 -28.15 -52.10 -10.09
CA THR A 48 -27.17 -52.38 -11.18
C THR A 48 -26.28 -51.14 -11.42
N THR A 49 -24.95 -51.30 -11.36
CA THR A 49 -23.91 -50.42 -11.94
C THR A 49 -23.33 -51.12 -13.19
N PRO A 50 -22.42 -50.52 -13.97
CA PRO A 50 -22.37 -49.20 -14.60
C PRO A 50 -22.30 -49.37 -16.15
N ASN A 51 -22.68 -48.37 -16.95
CA ASN A 51 -22.32 -48.37 -18.39
C ASN A 51 -21.31 -47.28 -18.71
N LEU A 52 -20.08 -47.75 -18.82
CA LEU A 52 -18.89 -47.13 -19.35
C LEU A 52 -19.10 -46.90 -20.85
N ALA A 53 -19.26 -45.64 -21.27
CA ALA A 53 -19.21 -45.24 -22.67
C ALA A 53 -17.95 -44.40 -22.89
N LEU A 54 -16.83 -45.11 -23.08
CA LEU A 54 -15.61 -44.59 -23.67
C LEU A 54 -15.89 -44.18 -25.12
N ALA A 55 -16.02 -42.88 -25.39
CA ALA A 55 -15.92 -42.37 -26.75
C ALA A 55 -14.45 -42.31 -27.17
N ILE A 56 -14.02 -43.34 -27.89
CA ILE A 56 -12.72 -43.46 -28.56
C ILE A 56 -12.86 -42.94 -30.00
N ARG A 57 -11.86 -42.16 -30.46
CA ARG A 57 -11.54 -41.63 -31.83
C ARG A 57 -11.86 -40.13 -32.01
N LYS A 58 -10.92 -39.27 -32.45
CA LYS A 58 -9.78 -39.44 -33.39
C LYS A 58 -8.62 -38.49 -33.06
N PRO A 59 -7.34 -38.91 -33.17
CA PRO A 59 -6.22 -37.99 -33.31
C PRO A 59 -6.06 -37.61 -34.78
N VAL A 60 -6.10 -36.31 -35.11
CA VAL A 60 -5.68 -35.81 -36.42
C VAL A 60 -4.22 -35.37 -36.29
N THR A 61 -3.33 -36.27 -36.69
CA THR A 61 -1.91 -36.01 -36.95
C THR A 61 -1.76 -35.60 -38.42
N THR A 62 -1.73 -34.31 -38.72
CA THR A 62 -1.16 -33.69 -39.94
C THR A 62 -1.30 -32.16 -39.73
N ALA A 63 -0.28 -31.31 -39.75
CA ALA A 63 0.87 -31.31 -40.63
C ALA A 63 2.14 -30.79 -39.92
N LEU A 64 3.19 -31.59 -40.06
CA LEU A 64 4.57 -31.20 -39.85
C LEU A 64 5.07 -30.78 -41.24
N VAL A 65 4.94 -29.50 -41.58
CA VAL A 65 5.50 -28.94 -42.81
C VAL A 65 6.10 -27.56 -42.51
N ARG A 66 7.44 -27.55 -42.45
CA ARG A 66 8.33 -26.48 -42.93
C ARG A 66 8.64 -25.32 -41.98
N HIS A 67 9.45 -25.62 -40.96
CA HIS A 67 10.55 -24.72 -40.59
C HIS A 67 11.62 -24.78 -41.69
N ALA A 68 11.51 -23.93 -42.71
CA ALA A 68 12.61 -23.57 -43.62
C ALA A 68 12.15 -22.49 -44.62
N SER A 69 12.18 -21.23 -44.19
CA SER A 69 12.60 -20.09 -45.02
C SER A 69 12.66 -18.83 -44.16
N THR A 70 13.82 -18.58 -43.54
CA THR A 70 14.25 -17.22 -43.27
C THR A 70 14.53 -16.56 -44.63
N ALA A 71 13.52 -15.90 -45.18
CA ALA A 71 13.69 -14.91 -46.23
C ALA A 71 13.38 -13.56 -45.58
N HIS A 72 14.38 -12.70 -45.47
CA HIS A 72 14.27 -11.33 -44.97
C HIS A 72 13.03 -10.64 -45.59
N LYS A 73 12.03 -10.37 -44.76
CA LYS A 73 10.97 -9.39 -45.01
C LYS A 73 11.14 -8.26 -44.00
N GLU A 74 11.98 -7.29 -44.31
CA GLU A 74 12.25 -6.09 -43.50
C GLU A 74 11.08 -5.07 -43.52
N GLY A 75 9.83 -5.54 -43.42
CA GLY A 75 8.67 -4.64 -43.44
C GLY A 75 7.38 -5.15 -42.80
N GLU A 76 7.30 -6.43 -42.42
CA GLU A 76 6.12 -6.98 -41.72
C GLU A 76 6.34 -7.12 -40.19
N GLU A 77 7.59 -7.15 -39.72
CA GLU A 77 7.93 -7.32 -38.29
C GLU A 77 7.52 -6.12 -37.44
N ASP A 78 7.69 -4.89 -37.93
CA ASP A 78 7.29 -3.67 -37.22
C ASP A 78 5.76 -3.58 -37.00
N THR A 79 4.98 -4.02 -37.98
CA THR A 79 3.52 -4.05 -37.88
C THR A 79 3.02 -5.13 -36.93
N ASP A 80 3.68 -6.29 -36.89
CA ASP A 80 3.32 -7.40 -36.02
C ASP A 80 3.74 -7.11 -34.56
N MET A 81 4.92 -6.51 -34.36
CA MET A 81 5.34 -5.99 -33.05
C MET A 81 4.40 -4.88 -32.56
N MET A 82 4.02 -3.92 -33.42
CA MET A 82 3.07 -2.87 -33.05
C MET A 82 1.67 -3.43 -32.76
N ALA A 83 1.23 -4.46 -33.50
CA ALA A 83 -0.02 -5.16 -33.24
C ALA A 83 0.01 -5.92 -31.91
N GLY A 84 1.13 -6.57 -31.60
CA GLY A 84 1.43 -7.19 -30.31
C GLY A 84 1.37 -6.19 -29.17
N MET A 85 2.10 -5.07 -29.27
CA MET A 85 2.08 -3.98 -28.27
C MET A 85 0.67 -3.39 -28.08
N LYS A 86 -0.11 -3.23 -29.16
CA LYS A 86 -1.50 -2.75 -29.08
C LYS A 86 -2.42 -3.79 -28.44
N ALA A 87 -2.22 -5.07 -28.71
CA ALA A 87 -2.97 -6.16 -28.09
C ALA A 87 -2.64 -6.24 -26.59
N GLU A 88 -1.36 -6.15 -26.21
CA GLU A 88 -0.92 -6.08 -24.83
C GLU A 88 -1.47 -4.83 -24.13
N ALA A 89 -1.38 -3.66 -24.75
CA ALA A 89 -1.96 -2.43 -24.22
C ALA A 89 -3.48 -2.56 -24.02
N LYS A 90 -4.17 -3.25 -24.94
CA LYS A 90 -5.60 -3.54 -24.81
C LYS A 90 -5.87 -4.51 -23.66
N VAL A 91 -5.10 -5.59 -23.51
CA VAL A 91 -5.22 -6.54 -22.40
C VAL A 91 -4.96 -5.85 -21.06
N ILE A 92 -3.94 -5.01 -20.98
CA ILE A 92 -3.61 -4.19 -19.81
C ILE A 92 -4.77 -3.25 -19.51
N LYS A 93 -5.29 -2.55 -20.51
CA LYS A 93 -6.44 -1.64 -20.35
C LYS A 93 -7.70 -2.37 -19.90
N ASP A 94 -7.97 -3.54 -20.45
CA ASP A 94 -9.14 -4.35 -20.10
C ASP A 94 -8.98 -4.94 -18.68
N THR A 95 -7.76 -5.33 -18.29
CA THR A 95 -7.44 -5.82 -16.95
C THR A 95 -7.54 -4.72 -15.91
N PHE A 96 -7.02 -3.52 -16.19
CA PHE A 96 -7.08 -2.35 -15.31
C PHE A 96 -8.28 -1.44 -15.61
N SER A 97 -9.35 -1.99 -16.17
CA SER A 97 -10.52 -1.20 -16.55
C SER A 97 -11.26 -0.69 -15.31
N LEU A 98 -11.24 0.63 -15.14
CA LEU A 98 -12.01 1.34 -14.11
C LEU A 98 -13.40 1.74 -14.60
N ALA A 99 -13.85 1.22 -15.75
CA ALA A 99 -15.12 1.61 -16.38
C ALA A 99 -16.35 1.27 -15.51
N SER A 100 -16.26 0.25 -14.66
CA SER A 100 -17.34 -0.15 -13.75
C SER A 100 -17.38 0.64 -12.44
N VAL A 101 -16.42 1.56 -12.22
CA VAL A 101 -16.35 2.37 -11.00
C VAL A 101 -17.28 3.58 -11.15
N PRO A 102 -18.09 3.92 -10.13
CA PRO A 102 -18.86 5.17 -10.10
C PRO A 102 -17.94 6.37 -10.30
N LYS A 103 -18.31 7.28 -11.21
CA LYS A 103 -17.44 8.41 -11.62
C LYS A 103 -17.10 9.32 -10.44
N GLU A 104 -18.04 9.49 -9.51
CA GLU A 104 -17.89 10.31 -8.31
C GLU A 104 -16.77 9.75 -7.41
N ALA A 105 -16.77 8.43 -7.18
CA ALA A 105 -15.74 7.77 -6.40
C ALA A 105 -14.37 7.77 -7.11
N LEU A 106 -14.38 7.66 -8.44
CA LEU A 106 -13.17 7.76 -9.25
C LEU A 106 -12.53 9.15 -9.12
N TYR A 107 -13.29 10.22 -9.36
CA TYR A 107 -12.75 11.58 -9.30
C TYR A 107 -12.23 11.93 -7.91
N LEU A 108 -12.98 11.61 -6.85
CA LEU A 108 -12.54 11.85 -5.48
C LEU A 108 -11.32 11.00 -5.12
N GLY A 109 -11.28 9.75 -5.56
CA GLY A 109 -10.12 8.86 -5.38
C GLY A 109 -8.87 9.41 -6.05
N MET A 110 -8.99 9.80 -7.32
CA MET A 110 -7.90 10.38 -8.10
C MET A 110 -7.44 11.74 -7.54
N ALA A 111 -8.37 12.58 -7.06
CA ALA A 111 -8.02 13.82 -6.37
C ALA A 111 -7.21 13.54 -5.10
N GLY A 112 -7.55 12.47 -4.37
CA GLY A 112 -6.82 12.04 -3.17
C GLY A 112 -5.39 11.54 -3.42
N VAL A 113 -5.00 11.17 -4.65
CA VAL A 113 -3.61 10.80 -4.97
C VAL A 113 -2.76 11.99 -5.41
N ILE A 114 -3.35 13.14 -5.73
CA ILE A 114 -2.62 14.32 -6.20
C ILE A 114 -1.56 14.78 -5.18
N PRO A 115 -1.85 14.92 -3.87
CA PRO A 115 -0.84 15.37 -2.92
C PRO A 115 0.34 14.40 -2.80
N TYR A 116 0.10 13.09 -2.98
CA TYR A 116 1.17 12.09 -3.01
C TYR A 116 2.09 12.25 -4.22
N LEU A 117 1.50 12.44 -5.40
CA LEU A 117 2.28 12.68 -6.61
C LEU A 117 3.08 13.98 -6.49
N ALA A 118 2.44 15.06 -6.05
CA ALA A 118 3.09 16.35 -5.85
C ALA A 118 4.29 16.25 -4.89
N THR A 119 4.06 15.72 -3.68
CA THR A 119 5.13 15.57 -2.67
C THR A 119 6.26 14.66 -3.13
N SER A 120 5.94 13.57 -3.83
CA SER A 120 6.97 12.66 -4.36
C SER A 120 7.81 13.27 -5.47
N LEU A 121 7.19 13.99 -6.43
CA LEU A 121 7.91 14.66 -7.51
C LEU A 121 8.78 15.79 -6.97
N GLU A 122 8.25 16.56 -6.02
CA GLU A 122 8.99 17.63 -5.36
C GLU A 122 10.17 17.07 -4.54
N THR A 123 10.00 15.96 -3.83
CA THR A 123 11.11 15.28 -3.13
C THR A 123 12.21 14.84 -4.10
N VAL A 124 11.84 14.24 -5.23
CA VAL A 124 12.81 13.82 -6.24
C VAL A 124 13.52 15.03 -6.86
N TYR A 125 12.77 16.09 -7.17
CA TYR A 125 13.33 17.33 -7.71
C TYR A 125 14.33 17.98 -6.73
N LEU A 126 13.95 18.14 -5.46
CA LEU A 126 14.81 18.71 -4.43
C LEU A 126 16.05 17.84 -4.19
N SER A 127 15.91 16.50 -4.20
CA SER A 127 17.05 15.59 -4.07
C SER A 127 18.06 15.73 -5.21
N TRP A 128 17.57 15.91 -6.44
CA TRP A 128 18.40 16.13 -7.61
C TRP A 128 19.11 17.49 -7.54
N GLU A 129 18.42 18.52 -7.06
CA GLU A 129 18.98 19.85 -6.89
C GLU A 129 20.05 19.91 -5.80
N ILE A 130 19.82 19.27 -4.64
CA ILE A 130 20.82 19.13 -3.57
C ILE A 130 22.07 18.41 -4.10
N LYS A 131 21.89 17.32 -4.84
CA LYS A 131 23.02 16.59 -5.46
C LYS A 131 23.79 17.46 -6.45
N THR A 132 23.07 18.27 -7.25
CA THR A 132 23.69 19.16 -8.23
C THR A 132 24.46 20.27 -7.52
N ALA A 133 23.89 20.89 -6.49
CA ALA A 133 24.54 21.91 -5.67
C ALA A 133 25.79 21.37 -4.96
N ALA A 134 25.77 20.12 -4.49
CA ALA A 134 26.94 19.48 -3.87
C ALA A 134 28.11 19.27 -4.85
N VAL A 135 27.83 19.03 -6.13
CA VAL A 135 28.86 18.79 -7.16
C VAL A 135 29.30 20.07 -7.86
N ALA A 136 28.37 20.97 -8.17
CA ALA A 136 28.62 22.19 -8.93
C ALA A 136 28.86 23.43 -8.06
N GLY A 137 28.59 23.35 -6.75
CA GLY A 137 28.72 24.45 -5.78
C GLY A 137 27.52 25.40 -5.75
N ASP A 138 26.62 25.35 -6.73
CA ASP A 138 25.38 26.12 -6.77
C ASP A 138 24.22 25.30 -7.34
N GLY A 139 23.00 25.59 -6.87
CA GLY A 139 21.77 24.95 -7.34
C GLY A 139 21.20 25.64 -8.56
N LEU A 140 20.21 25.02 -9.23
CA LEU A 140 19.67 25.55 -10.48
C LEU A 140 18.57 26.61 -10.24
N LEU A 141 17.75 26.42 -9.21
CA LEU A 141 16.70 27.34 -8.77
C LEU A 141 16.80 27.71 -7.28
N PHE A 142 17.29 26.81 -6.43
CA PHE A 142 17.41 26.98 -4.99
C PHE A 142 18.82 26.69 -4.49
N SER A 143 19.27 27.45 -3.49
CA SER A 143 20.49 27.11 -2.75
C SER A 143 20.31 25.76 -2.04
N GLY A 144 21.39 24.98 -1.91
CA GLY A 144 21.33 23.66 -1.26
C GLY A 144 20.67 23.69 0.14
N GLN A 145 20.96 24.73 0.93
CA GLN A 145 20.38 24.91 2.26
C GLN A 145 18.87 25.23 2.22
N SER A 146 18.39 25.96 1.22
CA SER A 146 16.95 26.20 1.02
C SER A 146 16.23 24.92 0.60
N ALA A 147 16.86 24.12 -0.28
CA ALA A 147 16.30 22.86 -0.75
C ALA A 147 16.19 21.83 0.38
N GLU A 148 17.20 21.74 1.26
CA GLU A 148 17.16 20.90 2.46
C GLU A 148 16.04 21.31 3.43
N LEU A 149 15.89 22.61 3.69
CA LEU A 149 14.81 23.13 4.54
C LEU A 149 13.43 22.78 3.96
N LEU A 150 13.23 22.98 2.65
CA LEU A 150 11.96 22.69 2.00
C LEU A 150 11.64 21.19 2.06
N LEU A 151 12.65 20.34 1.88
CA LEU A 151 12.50 18.90 2.01
C LEU A 151 12.02 18.52 3.42
N HIS A 152 12.66 19.04 4.47
CA HIS A 152 12.23 18.80 5.86
C HIS A 152 10.81 19.28 6.18
N LEU A 153 10.30 20.30 5.48
CA LEU A 153 8.91 20.73 5.61
C LEU A 153 7.93 19.82 4.86
N LEU A 154 8.39 19.21 3.77
CA LEU A 154 7.57 18.35 2.92
C LEU A 154 7.39 16.94 3.49
N GLU A 155 8.39 16.43 4.21
CA GLU A 155 8.37 15.08 4.80
C GLU A 155 7.16 14.81 5.70
N PRO A 156 6.84 15.66 6.71
CA PRO A 156 5.75 15.39 7.62
C PRO A 156 4.40 15.59 6.92
N VAL A 157 4.35 16.40 5.84
CA VAL A 157 3.15 16.57 5.03
C VAL A 157 2.82 15.26 4.31
N GLN A 158 3.79 14.63 3.65
CA GLN A 158 3.57 13.36 2.95
C GLN A 158 3.17 12.25 3.94
N VAL A 159 3.93 12.10 5.03
CA VAL A 159 3.66 11.07 6.06
C VAL A 159 2.33 11.34 6.78
N GLY A 160 2.05 12.58 7.14
CA GLY A 160 0.79 13.00 7.76
C GLY A 160 -0.41 12.70 6.87
N TYR A 161 -0.31 13.06 5.59
CA TYR A 161 -1.34 12.78 4.60
C TYR A 161 -1.59 11.28 4.42
N GLY A 162 -0.52 10.47 4.45
CA GLY A 162 -0.63 9.02 4.43
C GLY A 162 -1.38 8.44 5.61
N ALA A 163 -1.12 8.92 6.81
CA ALA A 163 -1.83 8.46 8.00
C ALA A 163 -3.32 8.83 7.96
N VAL A 164 -3.66 10.01 7.43
CA VAL A 164 -5.04 10.45 7.21
C VAL A 164 -5.76 9.52 6.23
N ILE A 165 -5.16 9.23 5.08
CA ILE A 165 -5.76 8.33 4.08
C ILE A 165 -5.94 6.93 4.67
N LEU A 166 -4.93 6.33 5.30
CA LEU A 166 -5.05 5.01 5.94
C LEU A 166 -6.22 4.95 6.94
N SER A 167 -6.44 6.04 7.69
CA SER A 167 -7.57 6.14 8.62
C SER A 167 -8.91 6.15 7.89
N PHE A 168 -9.04 6.88 6.78
CA PHE A 168 -10.25 6.90 5.96
C PHE A 168 -10.56 5.53 5.32
N LEU A 169 -9.55 4.80 4.85
CA LEU A 169 -9.72 3.44 4.33
C LEU A 169 -10.29 2.47 5.39
N GLY A 170 -9.83 2.62 6.64
CA GLY A 170 -10.40 1.89 7.77
C GLY A 170 -11.90 2.19 7.92
N ALA A 171 -12.28 3.47 7.88
CA ALA A 171 -13.67 3.91 8.02
C ALA A 171 -14.61 3.37 6.92
N VAL A 172 -14.10 3.08 5.71
CA VAL A 172 -14.91 2.47 4.63
C VAL A 172 -15.51 1.13 5.09
N HIS A 173 -14.78 0.35 5.89
CA HIS A 173 -15.27 -0.93 6.39
C HIS A 173 -16.45 -0.80 7.35
N TRP A 174 -16.50 0.29 8.13
CA TRP A 174 -17.64 0.60 8.99
C TRP A 174 -18.85 0.99 8.14
N GLY A 175 -18.64 1.82 7.11
CA GLY A 175 -19.68 2.20 6.17
C GLY A 175 -20.30 0.99 5.45
N LEU A 176 -19.48 0.04 5.00
CA LEU A 176 -19.95 -1.20 4.38
C LEU A 176 -20.74 -2.10 5.36
N GLU A 177 -20.33 -2.15 6.64
CA GLU A 177 -21.07 -2.90 7.67
C GLU A 177 -22.41 -2.26 7.99
N TRP A 178 -22.46 -0.93 8.13
CA TRP A 178 -23.71 -0.19 8.37
C TRP A 178 -24.69 -0.31 7.22
N ALA A 179 -24.19 -0.33 5.98
CA ALA A 179 -25.00 -0.59 4.79
C ALA A 179 -25.45 -2.05 4.67
N GLY A 180 -24.93 -2.97 5.49
CA GLY A 180 -25.23 -4.41 5.40
C GLY A 180 -24.72 -5.06 4.11
N TYR A 181 -23.74 -4.45 3.44
CA TYR A 181 -23.26 -4.92 2.13
C TYR A 181 -22.50 -6.24 2.26
N GLY A 182 -22.96 -7.26 1.54
CA GLY A 182 -22.37 -8.60 1.55
C GLY A 182 -22.60 -9.39 2.84
N GLY A 183 -23.58 -8.97 3.65
CA GLY A 183 -23.91 -9.57 4.95
C GLY A 183 -23.34 -8.82 6.15
N LYS A 184 -23.85 -9.13 7.35
CA LYS A 184 -23.37 -8.57 8.63
C LYS A 184 -22.34 -9.49 9.25
N TYR A 185 -21.13 -8.99 9.45
CA TYR A 185 -20.00 -9.71 10.06
C TYR A 185 -19.71 -9.22 11.48
N GLY A 186 -20.37 -8.14 11.91
CA GLY A 186 -20.24 -7.58 13.25
C GLY A 186 -18.83 -7.09 13.57
N TYR A 187 -18.35 -7.37 14.78
CA TYR A 187 -17.09 -6.85 15.32
C TYR A 187 -15.85 -7.15 14.48
N ARG A 188 -15.82 -8.25 13.71
CA ARG A 188 -14.66 -8.60 12.88
C ARG A 188 -14.40 -7.57 11.78
N ARG A 189 -15.46 -6.97 11.23
CA ARG A 189 -15.35 -5.94 10.19
C ARG A 189 -15.04 -4.58 10.76
N TYR A 190 -15.61 -4.25 11.92
CA TYR A 190 -15.26 -3.05 12.66
C TYR A 190 -13.79 -3.04 13.10
N ALA A 191 -13.26 -4.19 13.51
CA ALA A 191 -11.86 -4.35 13.90
C ALA A 191 -10.91 -4.00 12.74
N ALA A 192 -11.20 -4.42 11.51
CA ALA A 192 -10.40 -4.04 10.34
C ALA A 192 -10.35 -2.51 10.15
N GLY A 193 -11.47 -1.83 10.43
CA GLY A 193 -11.53 -0.37 10.40
C GLY A 193 -10.78 0.34 11.52
N ILE A 194 -10.58 -0.30 12.67
CA ILE A 194 -9.78 0.22 13.81
C ILE A 194 -8.30 -0.05 13.62
N VAL A 195 -7.94 -1.22 13.08
CA VAL A 195 -6.55 -1.62 12.87
C VAL A 195 -5.84 -0.65 11.92
N ALA A 196 -6.53 -0.18 10.87
CA ALA A 196 -5.95 0.76 9.91
C ALA A 196 -5.42 2.06 10.55
N PRO A 197 -6.23 2.88 11.26
CA PRO A 197 -5.74 4.06 11.96
C PRO A 197 -4.78 3.72 13.11
N ALA A 198 -4.97 2.59 13.80
CA ALA A 198 -4.08 2.14 14.86
C ALA A 198 -2.65 1.85 14.37
N VAL A 199 -2.50 1.39 13.13
CA VAL A 199 -1.20 1.22 12.46
C VAL A 199 -0.70 2.54 11.88
N ALA A 200 -1.60 3.38 11.35
CA ALA A 200 -1.25 4.64 10.70
C ALA A 200 -0.66 5.67 11.68
N TRP A 201 -1.26 5.86 12.85
CA TRP A 201 -0.84 6.89 13.80
C TRP A 201 0.60 6.74 14.32
N PRO A 202 1.05 5.54 14.73
CA PRO A 202 2.43 5.34 15.15
C PRO A 202 3.46 5.73 14.09
N THR A 203 3.13 5.64 12.80
CA THR A 203 4.06 6.03 11.74
C THR A 203 4.39 7.52 11.74
N LEU A 204 3.55 8.38 12.34
CA LEU A 204 3.82 9.81 12.49
C LEU A 204 4.96 10.10 13.47
N LEU A 205 5.30 9.14 14.34
CA LEU A 205 6.36 9.26 15.34
C LEU A 205 7.67 8.63 14.88
N LEU A 206 7.66 7.92 13.75
CA LEU A 206 8.84 7.28 13.20
C LEU A 206 9.66 8.27 12.37
N PRO A 207 10.99 8.05 12.24
CA PRO A 207 11.78 8.70 11.21
C PRO A 207 11.17 8.43 9.83
N VAL A 208 11.31 9.39 8.93
CA VAL A 208 10.51 9.47 7.69
C VAL A 208 10.71 8.24 6.79
N GLU A 209 11.91 7.67 6.72
CA GLU A 209 12.19 6.44 5.97
C GLU A 209 11.34 5.28 6.49
N TYR A 210 11.36 5.05 7.80
CA TYR A 210 10.60 4.00 8.45
C TYR A 210 9.10 4.27 8.41
N ALA A 211 8.69 5.53 8.51
CA ALA A 211 7.30 5.95 8.38
C ALA A 211 6.76 5.60 6.98
N LEU A 212 7.47 6.00 5.93
CA LEU A 212 7.10 5.73 4.53
C LEU A 212 7.06 4.23 4.22
N ILE A 213 8.06 3.47 4.67
CA ILE A 213 8.09 2.00 4.49
C ILE A 213 6.91 1.35 5.22
N SER A 214 6.66 1.74 6.47
CA SER A 214 5.56 1.18 7.27
C SER A 214 4.20 1.52 6.65
N GLN A 215 4.01 2.74 6.16
CA GLN A 215 2.79 3.16 5.47
C GLN A 215 2.62 2.44 4.14
N PHE A 216 3.68 2.22 3.36
CA PHE A 216 3.63 1.43 2.13
C PHE A 216 3.15 0.00 2.40
N LEU A 217 3.70 -0.64 3.44
CA LEU A 217 3.27 -1.97 3.86
C LEU A 217 1.82 -1.98 4.35
N ALA A 218 1.42 -0.96 5.12
CA ALA A 218 0.04 -0.81 5.58
C ALA A 218 -0.93 -0.66 4.40
N PHE A 219 -0.64 0.21 3.43
CA PHE A 219 -1.45 0.38 2.22
C PHE A 219 -1.59 -0.92 1.43
N THR A 220 -0.48 -1.65 1.28
CA THR A 220 -0.45 -2.93 0.56
C THR A 220 -1.27 -4.00 1.29
N PHE A 221 -1.12 -4.09 2.61
CA PHE A 221 -1.87 -5.04 3.43
C PHE A 221 -3.38 -4.73 3.44
N LEU A 222 -3.74 -3.45 3.56
CA LEU A 222 -5.13 -3.01 3.45
C LEU A 222 -5.69 -3.34 2.07
N TYR A 223 -4.96 -3.04 1.00
CA TYR A 223 -5.36 -3.42 -0.36
C TYR A 223 -5.61 -4.93 -0.47
N TYR A 224 -4.72 -5.76 0.06
CA TYR A 224 -4.89 -7.21 0.05
C TYR A 224 -6.17 -7.65 0.78
N ASN A 225 -6.45 -7.05 1.94
CA ASN A 225 -7.68 -7.30 2.67
C ASN A 225 -8.93 -6.84 1.90
N ASP A 226 -8.88 -5.67 1.27
CA ASP A 226 -9.94 -5.09 0.44
C ASP A 226 -10.23 -5.95 -0.79
N ALA A 227 -9.18 -6.40 -1.48
CA ALA A 227 -9.28 -7.26 -2.65
C ALA A 227 -9.90 -8.62 -2.29
N ARG A 228 -9.50 -9.20 -1.15
CA ARG A 228 -10.12 -10.43 -0.62
C ARG A 228 -11.57 -10.22 -0.21
N ALA A 229 -11.89 -9.07 0.38
CA ALA A 229 -13.26 -8.72 0.73
C ALA A 229 -14.14 -8.56 -0.52
N ALA A 230 -13.61 -7.94 -1.59
CA ALA A 230 -14.30 -7.81 -2.87
C ALA A 230 -14.50 -9.18 -3.54
N ALA A 231 -13.46 -10.02 -3.58
CA ALA A 231 -13.55 -11.38 -4.15
C ALA A 231 -14.53 -12.29 -3.40
N ALA A 232 -14.67 -12.09 -2.08
CA ALA A 232 -15.64 -12.81 -1.25
C ALA A 232 -17.07 -12.21 -1.30
N GLY A 233 -17.33 -11.22 -2.16
CA GLY A 233 -18.64 -10.55 -2.28
C GLY A 233 -19.00 -9.66 -1.08
N ARG A 234 -18.03 -9.36 -0.20
CA ARG A 234 -18.22 -8.47 0.96
C ARG A 234 -18.08 -7.01 0.57
N ALA A 235 -17.31 -6.69 -0.45
CA ALA A 235 -17.21 -5.33 -0.99
C ALA A 235 -17.66 -5.34 -2.46
N PRO A 236 -18.00 -4.17 -3.04
CA PRO A 236 -18.36 -4.10 -4.45
C PRO A 236 -17.26 -4.68 -5.35
N ALA A 237 -17.64 -5.38 -6.41
CA ALA A 237 -16.69 -6.07 -7.29
C ALA A 237 -15.65 -5.10 -7.91
N TRP A 238 -16.06 -3.86 -8.19
CA TRP A 238 -15.18 -2.81 -8.72
C TRP A 238 -14.20 -2.26 -7.67
N TYR A 239 -14.46 -2.44 -6.37
CA TYR A 239 -13.65 -1.86 -5.29
C TYR A 239 -12.23 -2.39 -5.27
N GLY A 240 -12.03 -3.69 -5.58
CA GLY A 240 -10.70 -4.29 -5.63
C GLY A 240 -9.79 -3.65 -6.68
N MET A 241 -10.30 -3.49 -7.92
CA MET A 241 -9.53 -2.89 -9.01
C MET A 241 -9.28 -1.39 -8.77
N TYR A 242 -10.32 -0.68 -8.31
CA TYR A 242 -10.20 0.72 -7.90
C TYR A 242 -9.11 0.92 -6.84
N ARG A 243 -9.10 0.08 -5.80
CA ARG A 243 -8.13 0.15 -4.71
C ARG A 243 -6.72 -0.21 -5.20
N PHE A 244 -6.59 -1.16 -6.12
CA PHE A 244 -5.30 -1.50 -6.74
C PHE A 244 -4.67 -0.28 -7.40
N VAL A 245 -5.40 0.41 -8.30
CA VAL A 245 -4.85 1.56 -9.03
C VAL A 245 -4.45 2.69 -8.09
N LEU A 246 -5.30 3.03 -7.11
CA LEU A 246 -4.96 4.08 -6.14
C LEU A 246 -3.75 3.69 -5.28
N THR A 247 -3.70 2.45 -4.79
CA THR A 247 -2.59 1.96 -3.97
C THR A 247 -1.30 1.88 -4.77
N PHE A 248 -1.37 1.54 -6.06
CA PHE A 248 -0.23 1.53 -6.96
C PHE A 248 0.33 2.94 -7.15
N ILE A 249 -0.51 3.94 -7.39
CA ILE A 249 -0.08 5.33 -7.52
C ILE A 249 0.56 5.83 -6.22
N VAL A 250 -0.11 5.65 -5.08
CA VAL A 250 0.45 6.01 -3.75
C VAL A 250 1.76 5.27 -3.50
N GLY A 251 1.81 3.97 -3.80
CA GLY A 251 2.98 3.13 -3.59
C GLY A 251 4.16 3.55 -4.45
N ALA A 252 3.93 3.85 -5.73
CA ALA A 252 4.95 4.39 -6.62
C ALA A 252 5.46 5.76 -6.15
N SER A 253 4.58 6.64 -5.67
CA SER A 253 4.96 7.92 -5.06
C SER A 253 5.82 7.74 -3.81
N ILE A 254 5.46 6.82 -2.91
CA ILE A 254 6.26 6.53 -1.71
C ILE A 254 7.64 5.99 -2.10
N VAL A 255 7.71 5.06 -3.05
CA VAL A 255 8.98 4.51 -3.54
C VAL A 255 9.84 5.60 -4.19
N ALA A 256 9.25 6.49 -4.99
CA ALA A 256 9.95 7.63 -5.57
C ALA A 256 10.52 8.56 -4.49
N SER A 257 9.74 8.89 -3.46
CA SER A 257 10.23 9.68 -2.32
C SER A 257 11.40 8.99 -1.60
N LEU A 258 11.31 7.67 -1.36
CA LEU A 258 12.40 6.91 -0.73
C LEU A 258 13.69 6.91 -1.57
N ILE A 259 13.58 6.77 -2.89
CA ILE A 259 14.73 6.84 -3.80
C ILE A 259 15.35 8.25 -3.76
N GLY A 260 14.54 9.31 -3.79
CA GLY A 260 15.03 10.68 -3.66
C GLY A 260 15.79 10.91 -2.35
N ARG A 261 15.30 10.37 -1.24
CA ARG A 261 15.99 10.44 0.06
C ARG A 261 17.33 9.71 0.07
N GLU A 262 17.37 8.50 -0.47
CA GLU A 262 18.59 7.68 -0.50
C GLU A 262 19.73 8.41 -1.24
N GLN A 263 19.41 9.14 -2.31
CA GLN A 263 20.39 9.92 -3.08
C GLN A 263 21.04 11.03 -2.25
N ILE A 264 20.29 11.68 -1.35
CA ILE A 264 20.80 12.73 -0.47
C ILE A 264 21.66 12.12 0.64
N SER A 265 21.17 11.05 1.27
CA SER A 265 21.89 10.36 2.35
C SER A 265 23.25 9.84 1.86
N GLY A 266 23.31 9.30 0.64
CA GLY A 266 24.55 8.86 0.01
C GLY A 266 25.54 10.00 -0.33
N THR A 267 25.05 11.23 -0.48
CA THR A 267 25.90 12.40 -0.75
C THR A 267 26.50 12.96 0.54
N LEU A 268 25.71 13.06 1.61
CA LEU A 268 26.16 13.54 2.92
C LEU A 268 27.06 12.54 3.68
N THR A 269 26.77 11.23 3.56
CA THR A 269 27.62 10.18 4.18
C THR A 269 28.84 9.79 3.34
N GLY A 270 28.87 10.21 2.07
CA GLY A 270 29.99 10.02 1.16
C GLY A 270 31.31 10.61 1.68
N GLU A 271 31.25 11.67 2.50
CA GLU A 271 32.41 12.40 3.02
C GLU A 271 33.22 11.61 4.08
N HIS A 272 32.68 10.51 4.63
CA HIS A 272 33.40 9.62 5.55
C HIS A 272 33.27 8.14 5.17
N THR A 273 33.36 7.87 3.86
CA THR A 273 33.12 6.52 3.33
C THR A 273 34.13 5.53 3.90
N ILE A 274 33.67 4.30 4.12
CA ILE A 274 34.40 3.12 4.59
C ILE A 274 35.77 2.93 3.89
N LYS A 275 35.93 3.41 2.65
CA LYS A 275 37.23 3.44 1.95
C LYS A 275 38.26 4.34 2.62
N ASP A 276 37.88 5.51 3.12
CA ASP A 276 38.78 6.38 3.88
C ASP A 276 39.09 5.79 5.25
N LYS A 277 38.13 5.12 5.88
CA LYS A 277 38.37 4.36 7.12
C LYS A 277 39.32 3.17 6.87
N ILE A 278 39.16 2.46 5.75
CA ILE A 278 40.06 1.37 5.34
C ILE A 278 41.45 1.91 4.98
N ASN A 279 41.53 3.02 4.24
CA ASN A 279 42.81 3.65 3.90
C ASN A 279 43.51 4.19 5.14
N ALA A 280 42.78 4.79 6.07
CA ALA A 280 43.30 5.24 7.36
C ALA A 280 43.81 4.05 8.19
N LEU A 281 43.07 2.92 8.22
CA LEU A 281 43.53 1.70 8.89
C LEU A 281 44.79 1.11 8.23
N ILE A 282 44.84 1.04 6.90
CA ILE A 282 46.00 0.56 6.14
C ILE A 282 47.22 1.48 6.39
N PHE A 283 46.99 2.79 6.44
CA PHE A 283 48.03 3.78 6.73
C PHE A 283 48.59 3.62 8.15
N LEU A 284 47.73 3.47 9.16
CA LEU A 284 48.15 3.21 10.54
C LEU A 284 48.94 1.89 10.64
N GLN A 285 48.46 0.84 9.98
CA GLN A 285 49.13 -0.46 9.99
C GLN A 285 50.51 -0.44 9.30
N LYS A 286 50.69 0.37 8.26
CA LYS A 286 52.00 0.63 7.66
C LYS A 286 52.94 1.36 8.61
N LYS A 287 52.43 2.39 9.28
CA LYS A 287 53.20 3.18 10.25
C LYS A 287 53.66 2.33 11.43
N GLU A 288 52.79 1.47 11.97
CA GLU A 288 53.15 0.52 13.03
C GLU A 288 54.24 -0.47 12.59
N LYS A 289 54.19 -0.93 11.34
CA LYS A 289 55.24 -1.81 10.79
C LYS A 289 56.58 -1.09 10.64
N GLU A 290 56.56 0.15 10.13
CA GLU A 290 57.77 0.96 10.02
C GLU A 290 58.38 1.26 11.40
N GLU A 291 57.56 1.58 12.41
CA GLU A 291 58.02 1.77 13.79
C GLU A 291 58.57 0.48 14.41
N ALA A 292 57.96 -0.68 14.13
CA ALA A 292 58.46 -1.97 14.60
C ALA A 292 59.77 -2.37 13.93
N GLU A 293 59.94 -2.08 12.64
CA GLU A 293 61.20 -2.30 11.92
C GLU A 293 62.31 -1.35 12.40
N ALA A 294 61.98 -0.09 12.69
CA ALA A 294 62.92 0.85 13.29
C ALA A 294 63.38 0.41 14.70
N ARG A 295 62.47 -0.10 15.54
CA ARG A 295 62.82 -0.69 16.85
C ARG A 295 63.75 -1.88 16.72
N LYS A 296 63.47 -2.79 15.78
CA LYS A 296 64.35 -3.94 15.53
C LYS A 296 65.73 -3.54 15.04
N ARG A 297 65.83 -2.48 14.22
CA ARG A 297 67.14 -1.96 13.77
C ARG A 297 67.93 -1.36 14.93
N ALA A 298 67.28 -0.60 15.81
CA ALA A 298 67.93 -0.05 17.01
C ALA A 298 68.40 -1.16 17.97
N GLU A 299 67.60 -2.21 18.19
CA GLU A 299 68.00 -3.36 19.02
C GLU A 299 69.18 -4.15 18.43
N LEU A 300 69.33 -4.16 17.10
CA LEU A 300 70.47 -4.79 16.43
C LEU A 300 71.74 -3.94 16.50
N GLU A 301 71.61 -2.60 16.43
CA GLU A 301 72.73 -1.67 16.61
C GLU A 301 73.25 -1.64 18.06
N ASP A 302 72.38 -1.83 19.07
CA ASP A 302 72.78 -1.91 20.48
C ASP A 302 73.43 -3.27 20.85
N ALA A 303 73.35 -4.27 19.97
CA ALA A 303 73.88 -5.62 20.19
C ALA A 303 75.25 -5.89 19.53
N GLU A 304 75.75 -4.96 18.71
CA GLU A 304 77.13 -4.92 18.17
C GLU A 304 78.08 -4.11 19.06
#